data_AF-A0A0R2LNZ8-F1
#
_entry.id   AF-A0A0R2LNZ8-F1
#
_cell.length_a   1.000
_cell.length_b   1.000
_cell.length_c   1.000
_cell.angle_alpha   90.00
_cell.angle_beta   90.00
_cell.angle_gamma   90.00
#
_symmetry.space_group_name_H-M   'P 1'
#
loop_
_entity.id
_entity.type
_entity.pdbx_description
1 polymer ?
#
loop_
_entity_poly.entity_id
_entity_poly.type
_entity_poly.pdbx_seq_one_letter_code
_entity_poly.pdbx_strand_id
1 'polypeptide(L)'
;MTATTVTQLAMQLLLAAGEAKQLLLKAAADGKLTPTELAPCRAKLVTAHQVQTKIMAELTSKGLGPDILVIHAMDSLMTVESNFELIQLLNLK
;
A
#
# COMPACT_ATOMS: atom_id res chain seq x y z
N MET A 1 -23.77 4.58 -12.97
CA MET A 1 -22.77 3.49 -13.08
C MET A 1 -21.35 4.07 -13.22
N THR A 2 -20.87 4.85 -12.25
CA THR A 2 -19.53 5.50 -12.27
C THR A 2 -18.54 4.87 -11.26
N ALA A 3 -18.95 3.78 -10.60
CA ALA A 3 -18.23 3.09 -9.53
C ALA A 3 -17.09 2.17 -10.02
N THR A 4 -17.08 1.76 -11.28
CA THR A 4 -16.15 0.74 -11.79
C THR A 4 -14.68 1.15 -11.71
N THR A 5 -14.32 2.39 -12.04
CA THR A 5 -12.92 2.84 -12.02
C THR A 5 -12.35 2.93 -10.60
N VAL A 6 -13.09 3.52 -9.66
CA VAL A 6 -12.65 3.65 -8.26
C VAL A 6 -12.54 2.28 -7.60
N THR A 7 -13.52 1.41 -7.82
CA THR A 7 -13.47 0.01 -7.36
C THR A 7 -12.25 -0.73 -7.93
N GLN A 8 -11.96 -0.59 -9.22
CA GLN A 8 -10.78 -1.21 -9.84
C GLN A 8 -9.47 -0.68 -9.23
N LEU A 9 -9.36 0.63 -9.02
CA LEU A 9 -8.20 1.22 -8.37
C LEU A 9 -8.07 0.75 -6.91
N ALA A 10 -9.17 0.63 -6.16
CA ALA A 10 -9.14 0.09 -4.80
C ALA A 10 -8.65 -1.37 -4.76
N MET A 11 -9.07 -2.20 -5.72
CA MET A 11 -8.56 -3.57 -5.86
C MET A 11 -7.07 -3.60 -6.24
N GLN A 12 -6.62 -2.71 -7.14
CA GLN A 12 -5.19 -2.58 -7.47
C GLN A 12 -4.37 -2.14 -6.25
N LEU A 13 -4.91 -1.23 -5.43
CA LEU A 13 -4.30 -0.78 -4.19
C LEU A 13 -4.15 -1.95 -3.20
N LEU A 14 -5.20 -2.75 -3.01
CA LEU A 14 -5.16 -3.94 -2.15
C LEU A 14 -4.12 -4.96 -2.62
N LEU A 15 -4.03 -5.22 -3.92
CA LEU A 15 -3.04 -6.14 -4.48
C LEU A 15 -1.62 -5.65 -4.22
N ALA A 16 -1.33 -4.39 -4.54
CA ALA A 16 0.01 -3.81 -4.33
C ALA A 16 0.40 -3.77 -2.85
N ALA A 17 -0.53 -3.38 -1.97
CA ALA A 17 -0.31 -3.37 -0.51
C ALA A 17 -0.13 -4.81 0.04
N GLY A 18 -0.91 -5.77 -0.45
CA GLY A 18 -0.79 -7.18 -0.09
C GLY A 18 0.55 -7.78 -0.49
N GLU A 19 1.03 -7.50 -1.71
CA GLU A 19 2.35 -7.90 -2.17
C GLU A 19 3.47 -7.25 -1.35
N ALA A 20 3.36 -5.95 -1.05
CA ALA A 20 4.29 -5.26 -0.17
C ALA A 20 4.36 -5.91 1.23
N LYS A 21 3.21 -6.26 1.81
CA LYS A 21 3.11 -6.97 3.09
C LYS A 21 3.80 -8.33 3.04
N GLN A 22 3.56 -9.12 2.00
CA GLN A 22 4.18 -10.44 1.84
C GLN A 22 5.70 -10.33 1.74
N LEU A 23 6.21 -9.39 0.93
CA LEU A 23 7.65 -9.13 0.80
C LEU A 23 8.27 -8.70 2.13
N LEU A 24 7.60 -7.80 2.86
CA LEU A 24 8.07 -7.31 4.15
C LEU A 24 8.15 -8.42 5.20
N LEU A 25 7.07 -9.21 5.35
CA LEU A 25 7.03 -10.30 6.31
C LEU A 25 8.03 -11.41 5.96
N LYS A 26 8.22 -11.70 4.68
CA LYS A 26 9.23 -12.64 4.22
C LYS A 26 10.63 -12.14 4.57
N ALA A 27 10.94 -10.88 4.27
CA ALA A 27 12.23 -10.27 4.61
C ALA A 27 12.49 -10.31 6.13
N ALA A 28 11.47 -10.00 6.94
CA ALA A 28 11.56 -10.09 8.40
C ALA A 28 11.79 -11.52 8.90
N ALA A 29 11.07 -12.50 8.36
CA ALA A 29 11.24 -13.90 8.71
C ALA A 29 12.64 -14.43 8.32
N ASP A 30 13.18 -13.98 7.19
CA ASP A 30 14.50 -14.36 6.70
C ASP A 30 15.65 -13.55 7.36
N GLY A 31 15.34 -12.58 8.23
CA GLY A 31 16.34 -11.66 8.83
C GLY A 31 16.97 -10.66 7.86
N LYS A 32 16.38 -10.49 6.68
CA LYS A 32 16.88 -9.70 5.55
C LYS A 32 16.35 -8.27 5.58
N LEU A 33 16.79 -7.50 6.57
CA LEU A 33 16.20 -6.20 6.88
C LEU A 33 17.01 -5.00 6.35
N THR A 34 18.07 -5.24 5.58
CA THR A 34 18.86 -4.13 5.03
C THR A 34 18.05 -3.34 3.99
N PRO A 35 18.40 -2.06 3.72
CA PRO A 35 17.71 -1.26 2.70
C PRO A 35 17.65 -1.92 1.32
N THR A 36 18.70 -2.65 0.94
CA THR A 36 18.77 -3.38 -0.34
C THR A 36 17.78 -4.54 -0.38
N GLU A 37 17.66 -5.28 0.71
CA GLU A 37 16.76 -6.43 0.82
C GLU A 37 15.29 -6.01 0.93
N LEU A 38 15.04 -4.83 1.52
CA LEU A 38 13.71 -4.22 1.61
C LEU A 38 13.29 -3.43 0.37
N ALA A 39 14.20 -3.24 -0.61
CA ALA A 39 13.91 -2.49 -1.83
C ALA A 39 12.69 -3.00 -2.63
N PRO A 40 12.45 -4.33 -2.78
CA PRO A 40 11.26 -4.83 -3.46
C PRO A 40 9.96 -4.46 -2.74
N CYS A 41 9.94 -4.51 -1.40
CA CYS A 41 8.80 -4.08 -0.60
C CYS A 41 8.53 -2.59 -0.81
N ARG A 42 9.59 -1.76 -0.73
CA ARG A 42 9.49 -0.30 -0.97
C ARG A 42 8.93 0.02 -2.35
N ALA A 43 9.34 -0.71 -3.39
CA ALA A 43 8.82 -0.51 -4.74
C ALA A 43 7.30 -0.79 -4.83
N LYS A 44 6.81 -1.81 -4.13
CA LYS A 44 5.37 -2.11 -4.06
C LYS A 44 4.58 -1.09 -3.25
N LEU A 45 5.15 -0.58 -2.15
CA LEU A 45 4.57 0.54 -1.40
C LEU A 45 4.43 1.80 -2.27
N VAL A 46 5.48 2.17 -3.02
CA VAL A 46 5.42 3.30 -3.95
C VAL A 46 4.33 3.10 -5.00
N THR A 47 4.21 1.88 -5.55
CA THR A 47 3.13 1.55 -6.50
C THR A 47 1.75 1.72 -5.87
N ALA A 48 1.56 1.22 -4.64
CA ALA A 48 0.31 1.35 -3.90
C ALA A 48 -0.04 2.83 -3.63
N HIS A 49 0.91 3.63 -3.16
CA HIS A 49 0.72 5.06 -2.92
C HIS A 49 0.35 5.85 -4.20
N GLN A 50 0.92 5.48 -5.35
CA GLN A 50 0.54 6.06 -6.63
C GLN A 50 -0.92 5.73 -6.99
N VAL A 51 -1.38 4.51 -6.71
CA VAL A 51 -2.78 4.13 -6.91
C VAL A 51 -3.70 4.88 -5.95
N GLN A 52 -3.33 5.02 -4.67
CA GLN A 52 -4.07 5.84 -3.71
C GLN A 52 -4.23 7.29 -4.20
N THR A 53 -3.16 7.89 -4.73
CA THR A 53 -3.21 9.23 -5.32
C THR A 53 -4.23 9.32 -6.47
N LYS A 54 -4.28 8.30 -7.34
CA LYS A 54 -5.27 8.23 -8.42
C LYS A 54 -6.70 8.11 -7.90
N ILE A 55 -6.93 7.31 -6.84
CA ILE A 55 -8.24 7.21 -6.19
C ILE A 55 -8.68 8.58 -5.67
N MET A 56 -7.78 9.32 -5.00
CA MET A 56 -8.08 10.65 -4.47
C MET A 56 -8.41 11.67 -5.55
N ALA A 57 -7.67 11.66 -6.66
CA ALA A 57 -7.98 12.50 -7.81
C ALA A 57 -9.37 12.18 -8.39
N GLU A 58 -9.70 10.89 -8.51
CA GLU A 58 -10.97 10.43 -9.09
C GLU A 58 -12.18 10.70 -8.18
N LEU A 59 -12.03 10.53 -6.87
CA LEU A 59 -13.09 10.89 -5.90
C LEU A 59 -13.34 12.39 -5.92
N THR A 60 -12.26 13.20 -5.93
CA THR A 60 -12.35 14.65 -5.96
C THR A 60 -13.00 15.14 -7.25
N SER A 61 -12.57 14.64 -8.41
CA SER A 61 -13.09 15.06 -9.72
C SER A 61 -14.58 14.76 -9.90
N LYS A 62 -15.08 13.72 -9.21
CA LYS A 62 -16.48 13.29 -9.25
C LYS A 62 -17.33 13.82 -8.08
N GLY A 63 -16.73 14.52 -7.13
CA GLY A 63 -17.43 14.96 -5.90
C GLY A 63 -17.96 13.79 -5.07
N LEU A 64 -17.27 12.66 -5.08
CA LEU A 64 -17.64 11.44 -4.38
C LEU A 64 -16.82 11.26 -3.10
N GLY A 65 -17.43 10.67 -2.07
CA GLY A 65 -16.72 10.16 -0.90
C GLY A 65 -16.18 8.75 -1.12
N PRO A 66 -15.21 8.30 -0.30
CA PRO A 66 -14.72 6.93 -0.36
C PRO A 66 -15.80 5.96 0.14
N ASP A 67 -15.96 4.84 -0.55
CA ASP A 67 -16.78 3.72 -0.09
C ASP A 67 -15.97 2.80 0.84
N ILE A 68 -16.63 1.77 1.40
CA ILE A 68 -16.01 0.82 2.34
C ILE A 68 -14.80 0.11 1.71
N LEU A 69 -14.85 -0.23 0.42
CA LEU A 69 -13.74 -0.91 -0.25
C LEU A 69 -12.53 0.02 -0.37
N VAL A 70 -12.77 1.28 -0.73
CA VAL A 70 -11.72 2.31 -0.79
C VAL A 70 -11.10 2.54 0.58
N ILE A 71 -11.92 2.66 1.63
CA ILE A 71 -11.44 2.81 3.01
C ILE A 71 -10.56 1.61 3.39
N HIS A 72 -11.06 0.39 3.18
CA HIS A 72 -10.30 -0.83 3.48
C HIS A 72 -8.97 -0.92 2.71
N ALA A 73 -8.95 -0.49 1.45
CA ALA A 73 -7.74 -0.46 0.64
C ALA A 73 -6.72 0.55 1.18
N MET A 74 -7.16 1.72 1.63
CA MET A 74 -6.30 2.74 2.26
C MET A 74 -5.76 2.27 3.60
N ASP A 75 -6.62 1.73 4.47
CA ASP A 75 -6.20 1.18 5.77
C ASP A 75 -5.15 0.08 5.60
N SER A 76 -5.33 -0.78 4.58
CA SER A 76 -4.38 -1.82 4.24
C SER A 76 -3.02 -1.26 3.84
N LEU A 77 -2.99 -0.24 2.97
CA LEU A 77 -1.74 0.44 2.60
C LEU A 77 -1.06 1.07 3.82
N MET A 78 -1.77 1.92 4.56
CA MET A 78 -1.20 2.65 5.69
C MET A 78 -0.66 1.70 6.76
N THR A 79 -1.34 0.58 7.02
CA THR A 79 -0.86 -0.46 7.94
C THR A 79 0.47 -1.06 7.48
N VAL A 80 0.63 -1.33 6.18
CA VAL A 80 1.86 -1.92 5.65
C VAL A 80 3.01 -0.91 5.64
N GLU A 81 2.73 0.37 5.38
CA GLU A 81 3.72 1.45 5.50
C GLU A 81 4.21 1.61 6.93
N SER A 82 3.32 1.65 7.92
CA SER A 82 3.72 1.72 9.33
C SER A 82 4.57 0.52 9.76
N ASN A 83 4.26 -0.70 9.26
CA ASN A 83 5.09 -1.87 9.53
C ASN A 83 6.48 -1.76 8.88
N PHE A 84 6.57 -1.19 7.67
CA PHE A 84 7.83 -0.97 6.98
C PHE A 84 8.71 0.02 7.74
N GLU A 85 8.14 1.16 8.15
CA GLU A 85 8.82 2.16 8.97
C GLU A 85 9.31 1.57 10.30
N LEU A 86 8.46 0.79 10.98
CA LEU A 86 8.84 0.11 12.22
C LEU A 86 10.03 -0.82 12.01
N ILE A 87 10.04 -1.63 10.95
CA ILE A 87 11.16 -2.52 10.63
C ILE A 87 12.44 -1.74 10.36
N GLN A 88 12.35 -0.61 9.64
CA GLN A 88 13.52 0.25 9.41
C GLN A 88 14.07 0.79 10.73
N LEU A 89 13.22 1.25 11.64
CA LEU A 89 13.64 1.75 12.95
C LEU A 89 14.26 0.66 13.83
N LEU A 90 13.72 -0.57 13.79
CA LEU A 90 14.25 -1.69 14.57
C LEU A 90 15.61 -2.18 14.05
N ASN A 91 15.89 -2.04 12.75
CA ASN A 91 17.15 -2.46 12.14
C ASN A 91 18.25 -1.39 12.17
N LEU A 92 17.99 -0.21 12.77
CA LEU A 92 18.97 0.85 13.00
C LEU A 92 19.71 0.72 14.35
N LYS A 93 19.47 -0.37 15.10
CA LYS A 93 20.14 -0.70 16.37
C LYS A 93 21.21 -1.77 16.16
#